data_AF-A0A9P5XE56-F1
#
_entry.id   AF-A0A9P5XE56-F1
#
_cell.length_a   1.000
_cell.length_b   1.000
_cell.length_c   1.000
_cell.angle_alpha   90.00
_cell.angle_beta   90.00
_cell.angle_gamma   90.00
#
_symmetry.space_group_name_H-M   'P 1'
#
loop_
_entity.id
_entity.type
_entity.pdbx_description
1 polymer ?
#
loop_
_entity_poly.entity_id
_entity_poly.type
_entity_poly.pdbx_seq_one_letter_code
_entity_poly.pdbx_strand_id
1 'polypeptide(L)'
;RRRSVFAGLAMEAEWKSARAWAKKIAAVDAFGVVVWGAVFVFVLVGKRCPSGGFEGWCNAYNVSSACACLLCIAFAVSIFFDVKDLHTSKASPRTR
;
A
#
# COMPACT_ATOMS: atom_id res chain seq x y z
N ARG A 1 -14.09 11.74 -33.15
CA ARG A 1 -13.23 12.96 -33.17
C ARG A 1 -11.77 12.49 -33.21
N ARG A 2 -11.05 12.63 -34.34
CA ARG A 2 -9.62 12.24 -34.39
C ARG A 2 -8.83 13.16 -33.47
N ARG A 3 -8.26 12.62 -32.38
CA ARG A 3 -7.27 13.34 -31.59
C ARG A 3 -6.04 13.57 -32.47
N SER A 4 -5.40 14.73 -32.36
CA SER A 4 -4.15 14.98 -33.09
C SER A 4 -3.10 13.96 -32.65
N VAL A 5 -2.17 13.62 -33.54
CA VAL A 5 -1.08 12.68 -33.26
C VAL A 5 -0.31 13.09 -32.00
N PHE A 6 -0.09 14.40 -31.82
CA PHE A 6 0.55 14.97 -30.64
C PHE A 6 -0.25 14.74 -29.35
N ALA A 7 -1.58 14.88 -29.39
CA ALA A 7 -2.42 14.59 -28.23
C ALA A 7 -2.40 13.10 -27.86
N GLY A 8 -2.28 12.21 -28.85
CA GLY A 8 -2.08 10.77 -28.60
C GLY A 8 -0.74 10.48 -27.92
N LEU A 9 0.34 11.07 -28.42
CA LEU A 9 1.69 10.90 -27.86
C LEU A 9 1.81 11.47 -26.43
N ALA A 10 1.21 12.63 -26.16
CA ALA A 10 1.19 13.23 -24.83
C ALA A 10 0.50 12.31 -23.81
N MET A 11 -0.68 11.78 -24.13
CA MET A 11 -1.39 10.84 -23.25
C MET A 11 -0.62 9.53 -23.05
N GLU A 12 0.16 9.05 -24.03
CA GLU A 12 1.01 7.87 -23.83
C GLU A 12 2.16 8.13 -22.86
N ALA A 13 2.79 9.31 -22.95
CA ALA A 13 3.87 9.69 -22.04
C ALA A 13 3.33 9.78 -20.60
N GLU A 14 2.18 10.43 -20.42
CA GLU A 14 1.49 10.50 -19.12
C GLU A 14 1.10 9.12 -18.60
N TRP A 15 0.51 8.27 -19.45
CA TRP A 15 0.15 6.90 -19.08
C TRP A 15 1.36 6.09 -18.64
N LYS A 16 2.50 6.18 -19.35
CA LYS A 16 3.74 5.50 -18.96
C LYS A 16 4.25 5.99 -17.60
N SER A 17 4.25 7.30 -17.37
CA SER A 17 4.68 7.92 -16.11
C SER A 17 3.78 7.48 -14.95
N ALA A 18 2.47 7.65 -15.10
CA ALA A 18 1.48 7.28 -14.10
C ALA A 18 1.53 5.78 -13.77
N ARG A 19 1.67 4.92 -14.78
CA ARG A 19 1.79 3.47 -14.58
C ARG A 19 3.11 3.08 -13.89
N ALA A 20 4.22 3.76 -14.20
CA ALA A 20 5.48 3.54 -13.50
C ALA A 20 5.39 3.98 -12.03
N TRP A 21 4.70 5.08 -11.75
CA TRP A 21 4.42 5.55 -10.40
C TRP A 21 3.52 4.57 -9.63
N ALA A 22 2.41 4.12 -10.23
CA ALA A 22 1.50 3.15 -9.61
C ALA A 22 2.21 1.85 -9.23
N LYS A 23 3.14 1.35 -10.07
CA LYS A 23 3.96 0.18 -9.71
C LYS A 23 4.87 0.43 -8.50
N LYS A 24 5.40 1.65 -8.34
CA LYS A 24 6.24 2.00 -7.19
C LYS A 24 5.39 2.04 -5.91
N ILE A 25 4.20 2.65 -5.97
CA ILE A 25 3.25 2.65 -4.84
C ILE A 25 2.90 1.21 -4.47
N ALA A 26 2.52 0.38 -5.44
CA ALA A 26 2.21 -1.04 -5.19
C ALA A 26 3.36 -1.80 -4.52
N ALA A 27 4.61 -1.50 -4.88
CA ALA A 27 5.78 -2.09 -4.25
C ALA A 27 5.98 -1.61 -2.80
N VAL A 28 5.73 -0.32 -2.53
CA VAL A 28 5.76 0.26 -1.18
C VAL A 28 4.66 -0.35 -0.32
N ASP A 29 3.46 -0.52 -0.86
CA ASP A 29 2.34 -1.10 -0.11
C ASP A 29 2.57 -2.58 0.19
N ALA A 30 3.10 -3.34 -0.79
CA ALA A 30 3.53 -4.73 -0.58
C ALA A 30 4.60 -4.84 0.52
N PHE A 31 5.59 -3.95 0.50
CA PHE A 31 6.59 -3.89 1.56
C PHE A 31 5.95 -3.52 2.90
N GLY A 32 5.02 -2.58 2.94
CA GLY A 32 4.26 -2.18 4.11
C GLY A 32 3.51 -3.36 4.75
N VAL A 33 2.81 -4.18 3.96
CA VAL A 33 2.15 -5.40 4.46
C VAL A 33 3.15 -6.35 5.11
N VAL A 34 4.27 -6.63 4.44
CA VAL A 34 5.28 -7.56 4.96
C VAL A 34 5.88 -7.05 6.28
N VAL A 35 6.27 -5.77 6.32
CA VAL A 35 6.91 -5.18 7.50
C VAL A 35 5.95 -5.12 8.68
N TRP A 36 4.77 -4.54 8.51
CA TRP A 36 3.82 -4.37 9.61
C TRP A 36 3.20 -5.70 10.03
N GLY A 37 2.95 -6.60 9.09
CA GLY A 37 2.54 -7.97 9.37
C GLY A 37 3.59 -8.74 10.18
N ALA A 38 4.86 -8.66 9.79
CA ALA A 38 5.96 -9.30 10.53
C ALA A 38 6.13 -8.72 11.94
N VAL A 39 6.11 -7.38 12.07
CA VAL A 39 6.19 -6.70 13.37
C VAL A 39 5.03 -7.11 14.27
N PHE A 40 3.80 -7.13 13.75
CA PHE A 40 2.63 -7.54 14.52
C PHE A 40 2.72 -9.00 15.00
N VAL A 41 3.10 -9.92 14.11
CA VAL A 41 3.28 -11.34 14.47
C VAL A 41 4.38 -11.50 15.51
N PHE A 42 5.52 -10.84 15.32
CA PHE A 42 6.64 -10.88 16.26
C PHE A 42 6.22 -10.41 17.66
N VAL A 43 5.48 -9.30 17.74
CA VAL A 43 4.95 -8.77 18.99
C VAL A 43 3.96 -9.73 19.65
N LEU A 44 3.10 -10.40 18.88
CA LEU A 44 2.12 -11.36 19.41
C LEU A 44 2.74 -12.65 19.95
N VAL A 45 3.86 -13.10 19.37
CA VAL A 45 4.60 -14.28 19.85
C VAL A 45 5.33 -13.99 21.17
N GLY A 46 5.63 -12.71 21.44
CA GLY A 46 6.30 -12.26 22.65
C GLY A 46 5.46 -12.34 23.94
N LYS A 47 6.09 -11.98 25.06
CA LYS A 47 5.40 -11.86 26.35
C LYS A 47 4.40 -10.70 26.31
N ARG A 48 3.19 -10.94 26.81
CA ARG A 48 2.15 -9.90 26.88
C ARG A 48 2.45 -8.87 27.97
N CYS A 49 2.17 -7.61 27.65
CA CYS A 49 2.28 -6.50 28.59
C CYS A 49 0.93 -6.29 29.32
N PRO A 50 0.86 -6.44 30.66
CA PRO A 50 -0.37 -6.22 31.39
C PRO A 50 -0.78 -4.75 31.35
N SER A 51 -2.05 -4.48 31.01
CA SER A 51 -2.57 -3.11 30.94
C SER A 51 -2.37 -2.36 32.26
N GLY A 52 -1.96 -1.08 32.17
CA GLY A 52 -1.64 -0.24 33.33
C GLY A 52 -0.24 -0.45 33.94
N GLY A 53 0.52 -1.44 33.46
CA GLY A 53 1.89 -1.69 33.92
C GLY A 53 2.89 -0.62 33.49
N PHE A 54 3.99 -0.52 34.26
CA PHE A 54 5.15 0.34 33.98
C PHE A 54 4.77 1.80 33.68
N GLU A 55 4.01 2.43 34.60
CA GLU A 55 3.57 3.83 34.47
C GLU A 55 2.83 4.13 33.14
N GLY A 56 2.10 3.13 32.62
CA GLY A 56 1.33 3.27 31.38
C GLY A 56 2.09 2.88 30.11
N TRP A 57 3.38 2.52 30.19
CA TRP A 57 4.15 2.02 29.04
C TRP A 57 3.48 0.83 28.36
N CYS A 58 2.91 -0.10 29.14
CA CYS A 58 2.18 -1.23 28.57
C CYS A 58 0.97 -0.81 27.74
N ASN A 59 0.29 0.29 28.11
CA ASN A 59 -0.85 0.77 27.34
C ASN A 59 -0.39 1.32 25.99
N ALA A 60 0.66 2.15 25.99
CA ALA A 60 1.25 2.68 24.75
C ALA A 60 1.77 1.55 23.85
N TYR A 61 2.42 0.54 24.42
CA TYR A 61 2.88 -0.65 23.70
C TYR A 61 1.72 -1.42 23.07
N ASN A 62 0.67 -1.72 23.84
CA ASN A 62 -0.50 -2.45 23.34
C ASN A 62 -1.26 -1.67 22.25
N VAL A 63 -1.39 -0.35 22.40
CA VAL A 63 -1.97 0.53 21.36
C VAL A 63 -1.13 0.51 20.10
N SER A 64 0.19 0.66 20.22
CA SER A 64 1.12 0.60 19.07
C SER A 64 1.05 -0.74 18.35
N SER A 65 0.89 -1.83 19.11
CA SER A 65 0.72 -3.19 18.57
C SER A 65 -0.59 -3.33 17.78
N ALA A 66 -1.69 -2.76 18.29
CA ALA A 66 -2.96 -2.71 17.57
C ALA A 66 -2.84 -1.87 16.28
N CYS A 67 -2.16 -0.72 16.34
CA CYS A 67 -1.90 0.11 15.17
C CYS A 67 -1.10 -0.62 14.09
N ALA A 68 -0.11 -1.46 14.46
CA ALA A 68 0.63 -2.28 13.49
C ALA A 68 -0.30 -3.24 12.72
N CYS A 69 -1.28 -3.86 13.40
CA CYS A 69 -2.30 -4.68 12.75
C CYS A 69 -3.16 -3.86 11.78
N LEU A 70 -3.65 -2.69 12.22
CA LEU A 70 -4.47 -1.81 11.38
C LEU A 70 -3.70 -1.30 10.16
N LEU A 71 -2.41 -0.96 10.32
CA LEU A 71 -1.54 -0.58 9.20
C LEU A 71 -1.38 -1.73 8.21
N CYS A 72 -1.14 -2.95 8.68
CA CYS A 72 -1.05 -4.12 7.82
C CYS A 72 -2.33 -4.32 6.99
N ILE A 73 -3.51 -4.16 7.60
CA ILE A 73 -4.79 -4.23 6.90
C ILE A 73 -4.94 -3.09 5.89
N ALA A 74 -4.61 -1.86 6.28
CA ALA A 74 -4.70 -0.70 5.41
C ALA A 74 -3.82 -0.86 4.15
N PHE A 75 -2.56 -1.29 4.32
CA PHE A 75 -1.68 -1.59 3.20
C PHE A 75 -2.21 -2.73 2.32
N ALA A 76 -2.77 -3.79 2.92
CA ALA A 76 -3.34 -4.90 2.16
C ALA A 76 -4.54 -4.48 1.30
N VAL A 77 -5.40 -3.62 1.85
CA VAL A 77 -6.52 -3.01 1.11
C VAL A 77 -5.99 -2.09 0.00
N SER A 78 -4.94 -1.31 0.26
CA SER A 78 -4.30 -0.46 -0.76
C SER A 78 -3.76 -1.28 -1.94
N ILE A 79 -3.05 -2.38 -1.66
CA ILE A 79 -2.57 -3.31 -2.71
C ILE A 79 -3.70 -3.83 -3.58
N PHE A 80 -4.87 -4.14 -3.00
CA PHE A 80 -6.02 -4.59 -3.78
C PHE A 80 -6.43 -3.54 -4.83
N PHE A 81 -6.47 -2.26 -4.43
CA PHE A 81 -6.76 -1.17 -5.36
C PHE A 81 -5.65 -0.97 -6.39
N ASP A 82 -4.37 -1.04 -5.99
CA ASP A 82 -3.25 -0.98 -6.92
C ASP A 82 -3.31 -2.06 -8.00
N VAL A 83 -3.63 -3.29 -7.61
CA VAL A 83 -3.78 -4.41 -8.55
C VAL A 83 -4.94 -4.13 -9.51
N LYS A 84 -6.09 -3.65 -9.03
CA LYS A 84 -7.21 -3.29 -9.90
C LYS A 84 -6.87 -2.16 -10.85
N ASP A 85 -6.15 -1.14 -10.39
CA ASP A 85 -5.76 0.01 -11.20
C ASP A 85 -4.72 -0.38 -12.26
N LEU A 86 -3.71 -1.17 -11.88
CA LEU A 86 -2.72 -1.70 -12.82
C LEU A 86 -3.32 -2.68 -13.83
N HIS A 87 -4.33 -3.45 -13.44
CA HIS A 87 -5.06 -4.33 -14.34
C HIS A 87 -5.90 -3.53 -15.35
N THR A 88 -6.69 -2.57 -14.85
CA THR A 88 -7.60 -1.75 -15.67
C THR A 88 -6.84 -0.86 -16.65
N SER A 89 -5.67 -0.36 -16.25
CA SER A 89 -4.79 0.47 -17.08
C SER A 89 -3.77 -0.31 -17.92
N LYS A 90 -3.93 -1.63 -18.08
CA LYS A 90 -2.98 -2.49 -18.83
C LYS A 90 -2.89 -2.13 -20.31
N ALA A 91 -4.00 -1.79 -20.94
CA ALA A 91 -4.04 -1.34 -22.33
C ALA A 91 -3.60 0.12 -22.45
N SER A 92 -2.77 0.44 -23.44
CA SER A 92 -2.35 1.82 -23.66
C SER A 92 -3.48 2.64 -24.28
N PRO A 93 -3.49 3.97 -24.11
CA PRO A 93 -4.48 4.86 -24.73
C PRO A 93 -4.55 4.78 -26.26
N ARG A 94 -3.54 4.22 -26.93
CA ARG A 94 -3.56 3.96 -28.38
C ARG A 94 -4.33 2.71 -28.79
N THR A 95 -4.40 1.74 -27.88
CA THR A 95 -5.08 0.45 -28.11
C THR A 95 -6.52 0.44 -27.61
N ARG A 96 -6.98 1.55 -27.02
CA ARG A 96 -8.30 1.71 -26.38
C ARG A 96 -9.21 2.63 -27.17
#